data_AF-A0AAU2YD48-F1
#
_entry.id   AF-A0AAU2YD48-F1
#
_cell.length_a   1.000
_cell.length_b   1.000
_cell.length_c   1.000
_cell.angle_alpha   90.00
_cell.angle_beta   90.00
_cell.angle_gamma   90.00
#
_symmetry.space_group_name_H-M   'P 1'
#
loop_
_entity.id
_entity.type
_entity.pdbx_description
1 polymer ?
#
loop_
_entity_poly.entity_id
_entity_poly.type
_entity_poly.pdbx_seq_one_letter_code
_entity_poly.pdbx_strand_id
1 'polypeptide(L)'
;MPFEDFEREIRDSMTRSLGDHGFDPARDITAITVNRWAHGYAYEYNSLDDPSLYQPESQRPYAKARRPVGRITIANSDAEAFGYTHAAFDAAIRAVAHLL
;
A
#
# COMPACT_ATOMS: atom_id res chain seq x y z
N MET A 1 -18.81 -6.92 -8.17
CA MET A 1 -19.28 -6.88 -6.77
C MET A 1 -19.84 -5.50 -6.46
N PRO A 2 -21.17 -5.36 -6.32
CA PRO A 2 -21.84 -4.14 -5.89
C PRO A 2 -21.56 -3.81 -4.39
N PHE A 3 -22.02 -2.65 -3.90
CA PHE A 3 -21.75 -2.19 -2.51
C PHE A 3 -22.44 -3.07 -1.47
N GLU A 4 -23.66 -3.50 -1.79
CA GLU A 4 -24.56 -4.29 -0.95
C GLU A 4 -23.94 -5.63 -0.55
N ASP A 5 -23.06 -6.17 -1.39
CA ASP A 5 -22.27 -7.34 -1.04
C ASP A 5 -21.28 -7.03 0.09
N PHE A 6 -20.52 -5.93 -0.02
CA PHE A 6 -19.60 -5.53 1.05
C PHE A 6 -20.36 -5.19 2.33
N GLU A 7 -21.46 -4.45 2.22
CA GLU A 7 -22.29 -4.10 3.38
C GLU A 7 -22.77 -5.34 4.12
N ARG A 8 -23.31 -6.33 3.40
CA ARG A 8 -23.77 -7.59 4.00
C ARG A 8 -22.64 -8.32 4.72
N GLU A 9 -21.49 -8.53 4.06
CA GLU A 9 -20.37 -9.28 4.64
C GLU A 9 -19.73 -8.55 5.84
N ILE A 10 -19.67 -7.22 5.81
CA ILE A 10 -19.19 -6.40 6.94
C ILE A 10 -20.14 -6.56 8.13
N ARG A 11 -21.44 -6.38 7.93
CA ARG A 11 -22.46 -6.53 8.99
C ARG A 11 -22.42 -7.93 9.60
N ASP A 12 -22.37 -8.95 8.76
CA ASP A 12 -22.34 -10.35 9.16
C ASP A 12 -21.05 -10.71 9.92
N SER A 13 -19.88 -10.32 9.41
CA SER A 13 -18.60 -10.57 10.09
C SER A 13 -18.50 -9.87 11.45
N MET A 14 -18.92 -8.61 11.53
CA MET A 14 -18.94 -7.88 12.81
C MET A 14 -19.94 -8.49 13.80
N THR A 15 -21.13 -8.90 13.33
CA THR A 15 -22.14 -9.55 14.18
C THR A 15 -21.63 -10.87 14.74
N ARG A 16 -20.95 -11.70 13.95
CA ARG A 16 -20.34 -12.94 14.46
C ARG A 16 -19.25 -12.69 15.50
N SER A 17 -18.48 -11.62 15.37
CA SER A 17 -17.40 -11.30 16.32
C SER A 17 -17.88 -10.59 17.58
N LEU A 18 -18.92 -9.77 17.49
CA LEU A 18 -19.30 -8.82 18.55
C LEU A 18 -20.74 -8.98 19.04
N GLY A 19 -21.58 -9.78 18.37
CA GLY A 19 -23.00 -9.92 18.64
C GLY A 19 -23.31 -10.43 20.04
N ASP A 20 -22.57 -11.45 20.51
CA ASP A 20 -22.71 -12.00 21.88
C ASP A 20 -22.35 -10.98 22.97
N HIS A 21 -21.72 -9.87 22.58
CA HIS A 21 -21.36 -8.75 23.45
C HIS A 21 -22.29 -7.53 23.26
N GLY A 22 -23.43 -7.71 22.59
CA GLY A 22 -24.48 -6.69 22.46
C GLY A 22 -24.37 -5.77 21.25
N PHE A 23 -23.49 -6.09 20.30
CA PHE A 23 -23.43 -5.36 19.03
C PHE A 23 -24.65 -5.66 18.15
N ASP A 24 -25.32 -4.62 17.68
CA ASP A 24 -26.40 -4.71 16.71
C ASP A 24 -26.03 -3.86 15.48
N PRO A 25 -25.77 -4.48 14.31
CA PRO A 25 -25.34 -3.74 13.14
C PRO A 25 -26.39 -2.73 12.62
N ALA A 26 -27.68 -2.93 12.89
CA ALA A 26 -28.74 -2.01 12.47
C ALA A 26 -28.76 -0.74 13.32
N ARG A 27 -28.39 -0.85 14.60
CA ARG A 27 -28.33 0.25 15.56
C ARG A 27 -26.97 0.93 15.61
N ASP A 28 -25.89 0.15 15.52
CA ASP A 28 -24.54 0.59 15.90
C ASP A 28 -23.67 1.04 14.72
N ILE A 29 -24.03 0.68 13.48
CA ILE A 29 -23.32 1.14 12.29
C ILE A 29 -23.97 2.42 11.76
N THR A 30 -23.27 3.55 11.88
CA THR A 30 -23.73 4.84 11.32
C THR A 30 -23.59 4.91 9.80
N ALA A 31 -22.47 4.42 9.26
CA ALA A 31 -22.17 4.45 7.83
C ALA A 31 -21.10 3.43 7.47
N ILE A 32 -21.09 3.00 6.21
CA ILE A 32 -20.04 2.18 5.62
C ILE A 32 -19.54 2.87 4.36
N THR A 33 -18.23 3.10 4.28
CA THR A 33 -17.57 3.63 3.08
C THR A 33 -16.58 2.59 2.56
N VAL A 34 -16.72 2.21 1.30
CA VAL A 34 -15.84 1.22 0.67
C VAL A 34 -14.88 1.91 -0.31
N ASN A 35 -13.59 1.94 0.05
CA ASN A 35 -12.52 2.37 -0.83
C ASN A 35 -11.91 1.16 -1.53
N ARG A 36 -12.02 1.08 -2.86
CA ARG A 36 -11.49 -0.04 -3.64
C ARG A 36 -10.22 0.38 -4.37
N TRP A 37 -9.09 0.01 -3.76
CA TRP A 37 -7.77 0.19 -4.37
C TRP A 37 -7.28 -1.17 -4.86
N ALA A 38 -7.27 -1.39 -6.18
CA ALA A 38 -6.79 -2.65 -6.76
C ALA A 38 -5.30 -2.90 -6.43
N HIS A 39 -4.50 -1.83 -6.42
CA HIS A 39 -3.09 -1.83 -6.00
C HIS A 39 -2.87 -0.61 -5.09
N GLY A 40 -3.23 -0.75 -3.81
CA GLY A 40 -3.23 0.35 -2.84
C GLY A 40 -1.87 0.73 -2.26
N TYR A 41 -0.85 -0.08 -2.49
CA TYR A 41 0.51 0.12 -1.98
C TYR A 41 1.54 -0.18 -3.06
N ALA A 42 2.69 0.48 -2.96
CA ALA A 42 3.87 0.09 -3.69
C ALA A 42 4.24 -1.35 -3.32
N TYR A 43 4.85 -2.06 -4.27
CA TYR A 43 5.34 -3.40 -4.03
C TYR A 43 6.47 -3.39 -3.00
N GLU A 44 6.38 -4.30 -2.02
CA GLU A 44 7.41 -4.55 -1.00
C GLU A 44 7.94 -5.96 -1.15
N TYR A 45 9.24 -6.12 -0.88
CA TYR A 45 9.87 -7.42 -0.93
C TYR A 45 9.45 -8.30 0.26
N ASN A 46 9.18 -9.56 -0.04
CA ASN A 46 8.93 -10.60 0.93
C ASN A 46 9.96 -11.74 0.77
N SER A 47 10.33 -12.36 1.89
CA SER A 47 11.37 -13.39 1.90
C SER A 47 10.96 -14.74 1.29
N LEU A 48 9.65 -14.95 1.07
CA LEU A 48 9.11 -16.20 0.55
C LEU A 48 9.33 -16.29 -0.97
N ASP A 49 8.99 -15.24 -1.70
CA ASP A 49 8.86 -15.31 -3.16
C ASP A 49 9.76 -14.31 -3.93
N ASP A 50 10.50 -13.44 -3.22
CA ASP A 50 11.29 -12.40 -3.87
C ASP A 50 12.81 -12.64 -3.75
N PRO A 51 13.43 -13.39 -4.67
CA PRO A 51 14.88 -13.65 -4.62
C PRO A 51 15.71 -12.37 -4.73
N SER A 52 15.16 -11.30 -5.31
CA SER A 52 15.86 -10.01 -5.39
C SER A 52 16.03 -9.32 -4.04
N LEU A 53 15.28 -9.71 -3.01
CA LEU A 53 15.49 -9.25 -1.63
C LEU A 53 16.93 -9.52 -1.16
N TYR A 54 17.49 -10.67 -1.54
CA TYR A 54 18.83 -11.09 -1.15
C TYR A 54 19.95 -10.56 -2.06
N GLN A 55 19.59 -9.79 -3.09
CA GLN A 55 20.57 -9.14 -3.95
C GLN A 55 21.00 -7.80 -3.35
N PRO A 56 22.22 -7.32 -3.67
CA PRO A 56 22.62 -5.96 -3.36
C PRO A 56 21.57 -4.96 -3.87
N GLU A 57 21.32 -3.89 -3.12
CA GLU A 57 20.29 -2.91 -3.46
C GLU A 57 20.41 -2.42 -4.91
N SER A 58 21.63 -2.11 -5.37
CA SER A 58 21.91 -1.63 -6.72
C SER A 58 21.45 -2.58 -7.84
N GLN A 59 21.21 -3.85 -7.52
CA GLN A 59 20.71 -4.87 -8.43
C GLN A 59 19.19 -5.07 -8.36
N ARG A 60 18.53 -4.55 -7.33
CA ARG A 60 17.07 -4.68 -7.14
C ARG A 60 16.30 -3.89 -8.21
N PRO A 61 15.17 -4.41 -8.72
CA PRO A 61 14.36 -3.77 -9.75
C PRO A 61 14.07 -2.28 -9.50
N TYR A 62 13.56 -1.90 -8.31
CA TYR A 62 13.24 -0.50 -8.01
C TYR A 62 14.47 0.42 -8.08
N ALA A 63 15.61 -0.06 -7.58
CA ALA A 63 16.86 0.70 -7.56
C ALA A 63 17.47 0.88 -8.96
N LYS A 64 17.27 -0.09 -9.85
CA LYS A 64 17.61 0.06 -11.28
C LYS A 64 16.67 1.04 -11.99
N ALA A 65 15.37 0.91 -11.74
CA ALA A 65 14.33 1.72 -12.37
C ALA A 65 14.43 3.20 -12.00
N ARG A 66 14.76 3.52 -10.74
CA ARG A 66 14.80 4.89 -10.21
C ARG A 66 16.05 5.70 -10.56
N ARG A 67 16.97 5.16 -11.37
CA ARG A 67 18.20 5.86 -11.73
C ARG A 67 17.88 7.09 -12.59
N PRO A 68 18.62 8.21 -12.43
CA PRO A 68 18.40 9.38 -13.27
C PRO A 68 18.61 9.08 -14.76
N VAL A 69 17.81 9.72 -15.61
CA VAL A 69 17.95 9.70 -17.07
C VAL A 69 18.06 11.13 -17.57
N GLY A 70 19.30 11.55 -17.86
CA GLY A 70 19.57 12.95 -18.21
C GLY A 70 19.17 13.89 -17.07
N ARG A 71 18.20 14.78 -17.32
CA ARG A 71 17.64 15.73 -16.35
C ARG A 71 16.35 15.24 -15.67
N ILE A 72 16.06 13.93 -15.76
CA ILE A 72 14.85 13.32 -15.23
C ILE A 72 15.23 12.44 -14.03
N THR A 73 14.58 12.65 -12.90
CA THR A 73 14.71 11.84 -11.68
C THR A 73 13.33 11.29 -11.26
N ILE A 74 13.31 10.12 -10.61
CA ILE A 74 12.06 9.42 -10.25
C ILE A 74 11.89 9.40 -8.73
N ALA A 75 10.75 9.91 -8.26
CA ALA A 75 10.37 9.99 -6.86
C ALA A 75 8.92 9.51 -6.63
N ASN A 76 8.76 8.57 -5.70
CA ASN A 76 7.53 8.10 -5.07
C ASN A 76 7.90 6.92 -4.14
N SER A 77 6.92 6.32 -3.47
CA SER A 77 7.08 5.09 -2.68
C SER A 77 7.62 3.91 -3.50
N ASP A 78 7.21 3.77 -4.76
CA ASP A 78 7.66 2.69 -5.66
C ASP A 78 9.16 2.76 -5.96
N ALA A 79 9.71 3.98 -5.97
CA ALA A 79 11.13 4.23 -6.10
C ALA A 79 11.93 3.86 -4.84
N GLU A 80 11.28 3.39 -3.78
CA GLU A 80 11.93 2.81 -2.60
C GLU A 80 11.51 1.36 -2.34
N ALA A 81 10.61 0.79 -3.17
CA ALA A 81 9.94 -0.49 -2.91
C ALA A 81 9.35 -0.55 -1.49
N PHE A 82 8.71 0.55 -1.05
CA PHE A 82 8.16 0.67 0.29
C PHE A 82 6.89 1.53 0.27
N GLY A 83 5.75 0.95 0.65
CA GLY A 83 4.40 1.52 0.46
C GLY A 83 4.03 2.66 1.40
N TYR A 84 4.97 3.13 2.22
CA TYR A 84 4.69 4.08 3.28
C TYR A 84 4.99 5.53 2.88
N THR A 85 4.24 6.47 3.47
CA THR A 85 4.34 7.90 3.17
C THR A 85 5.76 8.46 3.34
N HIS A 86 6.49 8.03 4.36
CA HIS A 86 7.85 8.51 4.60
C HIS A 86 8.82 8.08 3.48
N ALA A 87 8.62 6.90 2.88
CA ALA A 87 9.42 6.46 1.74
C ALA A 87 9.25 7.39 0.53
N ALA A 88 8.03 7.89 0.30
CA ALA A 88 7.78 8.88 -0.74
C ALA A 88 8.52 10.20 -0.46
N PHE A 89 8.64 10.61 0.81
CA PHE A 89 9.43 11.79 1.20
C PHE A 89 10.93 11.56 1.03
N ASP A 90 11.45 10.41 1.45
CA ASP A 90 12.86 10.04 1.27
C ASP A 90 13.23 10.00 -0.23
N ALA A 91 12.35 9.44 -1.06
CA ALA A 91 12.50 9.43 -2.51
C ALA A 91 12.52 10.83 -3.11
N ALA A 92 11.65 11.73 -2.63
CA ALA A 92 11.61 13.12 -3.08
C ALA A 92 12.90 13.85 -2.72
N ILE A 93 13.40 13.71 -1.49
CA ILE A 93 14.68 14.30 -1.06
C ILE A 93 15.83 13.78 -1.93
N ARG A 94 15.91 12.46 -2.14
CA ARG A 94 16.92 11.82 -3.00
C ARG A 94 16.85 12.34 -4.44
N ALA A 95 15.66 12.41 -5.02
CA ALA A 95 15.48 12.82 -6.41
C ALA A 95 15.85 14.29 -6.64
N VAL A 96 15.61 15.17 -5.67
CA VAL A 96 16.07 16.57 -5.71
C VAL A 96 17.59 16.63 -5.63
N ALA A 97 18.23 15.86 -4.74
CA ALA A 97 19.68 15.82 -4.63
C ALA A 97 20.38 15.36 -5.92
N HIS A 98 19.75 14.51 -6.74
CA HIS A 98 20.26 14.10 -8.05
C HIS A 98 20.17 15.18 -9.14
N LEU A 99 19.42 16.27 -8.92
CA LEU A 99 19.29 17.38 -9.87
C LEU A 99 20.28 18.53 -9.59
N LEU A 100 20.91 18.52 -8.41
CA LEU A 100 21.90 19.50 -7.96
C LEU A 100 23.31 19.05 -8.34
#